data_AF-A0A834W6C8-F1
#
_entry.id   AF-A0A834W6C8-F1
#
_cell.length_a   1.000
_cell.length_b   1.000
_cell.length_c   1.000
_cell.angle_alpha   90.00
_cell.angle_beta   90.00
_cell.angle_gamma   90.00
#
_symmetry.space_group_name_H-M   'P 1'
#
loop_
_entity.id
_entity.type
_entity.pdbx_description
1 polymer ?
#
loop_
_entity_poly.entity_id
_entity_poly.type
_entity_poly.pdbx_seq_one_letter_code
_entity_poly.pdbx_strand_id
1 'polypeptide(L)'
;MFDLTSRCTLNSVRGWYKEARKWNQTAIPVMIGTKFDDFIQLPIDLQWTIASEARRYAKAMNATLFFSSATYNINVNKIFKFITAKLFDLPWTLERNLTVGEPIIDF
;
A
#
# COMPACT_ATOMS: atom_id res chain seq x y z
N MET A 1 -4.87 5.22 2.63
CA MET A 1 -4.17 4.40 3.64
C MET A 1 -5.16 3.44 4.27
N PHE A 2 -4.72 2.30 4.77
CA PHE A 2 -5.54 1.34 5.51
C PHE A 2 -4.68 0.60 6.55
N ASP A 3 -5.32 0.00 7.54
CA ASP A 3 -4.67 -0.74 8.61
C ASP A 3 -4.59 -2.23 8.24
N LEU A 4 -3.38 -2.80 8.21
CA LEU A 4 -3.16 -4.21 7.86
C LEU A 4 -3.73 -5.17 8.91
N THR A 5 -3.98 -4.70 10.13
CA THR A 5 -4.61 -5.51 11.19
C THR A 5 -6.14 -5.52 11.10
N SER A 6 -6.73 -4.67 10.26
CA SER A 6 -8.16 -4.44 10.23
C SER A 6 -8.71 -4.40 8.80
N ARG A 7 -9.26 -5.54 8.36
CA ARG A 7 -9.86 -5.72 7.02
C ARG A 7 -10.96 -4.70 6.71
N CYS A 8 -11.71 -4.22 7.71
CA CYS A 8 -12.78 -3.25 7.46
C CYS A 8 -12.24 -1.91 6.91
N THR A 9 -11.01 -1.52 7.27
CA THR A 9 -10.39 -0.28 6.79
C THR A 9 -10.00 -0.36 5.30
N LEU A 10 -9.71 -1.56 4.79
CA LEU A 10 -9.42 -1.80 3.39
C LEU A 10 -10.61 -1.44 2.49
N ASN A 11 -11.83 -1.73 2.94
CA ASN A 11 -13.05 -1.45 2.18
C ASN A 11 -13.27 0.05 1.96
N SER A 12 -12.86 0.89 2.92
CA SER A 12 -12.97 2.35 2.83
C SER A 12 -12.07 2.95 1.75
N VAL A 13 -10.96 2.29 1.38
CA VAL A 13 -10.02 2.77 0.35
C VAL A 13 -10.72 2.95 -1.01
N ARG A 14 -11.67 2.06 -1.33
CA ARG A 14 -12.46 2.15 -2.57
C ARG A 14 -13.29 3.43 -2.63
N GLY A 15 -13.88 3.84 -1.50
CA GLY A 15 -14.66 5.08 -1.40
C GLY A 15 -13.77 6.30 -1.64
N TRP A 16 -12.65 6.37 -0.92
CA TRP A 16 -11.67 7.45 -1.08
C TRP A 16 -11.11 7.54 -2.51
N TYR A 17 -10.80 6.42 -3.14
CA TYR A 17 -10.34 6.38 -4.53
C TYR A 17 -11.37 6.99 -5.50
N LYS A 18 -12.65 6.61 -5.35
CA LYS A 18 -13.73 7.14 -6.20
C LYS A 18 -13.91 8.64 -6.01
N GLU A 19 -13.93 9.12 -4.76
CA GLU A 19 -14.06 10.56 -4.49
C GLU A 19 -12.86 11.34 -5.02
N ALA A 20 -11.62 10.87 -4.81
CA ALA A 20 -10.42 11.53 -5.33
C ALA A 20 -10.44 11.62 -6.87
N ARG A 21 -10.88 10.57 -7.56
CA ARG A 21 -10.98 10.54 -9.03
C ARG A 21 -12.04 11.48 -9.60
N LYS A 22 -13.08 11.85 -8.84
CA LYS A 22 -14.04 12.88 -9.26
C LYS A 22 -13.38 14.25 -9.42
N TRP A 23 -12.43 14.57 -8.53
CA TRP A 23 -11.73 15.85 -8.52
C TRP A 23 -10.47 15.87 -9.39
N ASN A 24 -9.75 14.75 -9.45
CA ASN A 24 -8.52 14.63 -10.22
C ASN A 24 -8.42 13.27 -10.92
N GLN A 25 -8.74 13.26 -12.21
CA GLN A 25 -8.69 12.04 -13.03
C GLN A 25 -7.25 11.59 -13.34
N THR A 26 -6.25 12.46 -13.24
CA THR A 26 -4.84 12.14 -13.53
C THR A 26 -4.00 11.89 -12.28
N ALA A 27 -4.62 11.89 -11.09
CA ALA A 27 -3.93 11.60 -9.83
C ALA A 27 -3.17 10.26 -9.89
N ILE A 28 -1.97 10.23 -9.32
CA ILE A 28 -1.15 9.03 -9.19
C ILE A 28 -1.60 8.30 -7.92
N PRO A 29 -2.27 7.14 -8.01
CA PRO A 29 -2.80 6.49 -6.82
C PRO A 29 -1.69 5.70 -6.11
N VAL A 30 -1.57 5.93 -4.81
CA VAL A 30 -0.65 5.21 -3.92
C VAL A 30 -1.43 4.66 -2.74
N MET A 31 -1.34 3.34 -2.55
CA MET A 31 -2.02 2.61 -1.51
C MET A 31 -1.01 2.17 -0.44
N ILE A 32 -1.28 2.48 0.82
CA ILE A 32 -0.36 2.22 1.93
C ILE A 32 -1.11 1.45 3.00
N GLY A 33 -0.64 0.24 3.30
CA GLY A 33 -1.02 -0.55 4.46
C GLY A 33 -0.09 -0.25 5.62
N THR A 34 -0.65 0.11 6.78
CA THR A 34 0.09 0.46 8.00
C THR A 34 0.07 -0.67 9.02
N LYS A 35 0.90 -0.57 10.08
CA LYS A 35 1.02 -1.55 11.17
C LYS A 35 1.50 -2.93 10.71
N PHE A 36 2.46 -2.96 9.78
CA PHE A 36 3.04 -4.21 9.31
C PHE A 36 3.64 -5.06 10.46
N ASP A 37 4.20 -4.41 11.47
CA ASP A 37 4.75 -5.01 12.68
C ASP A 37 3.73 -5.79 13.51
N ASP A 38 2.50 -5.30 13.62
CA ASP A 38 1.41 -6.02 14.27
C ASP A 38 0.82 -7.09 13.33
N PHE A 39 0.76 -6.78 12.03
CA PHE A 39 0.23 -7.67 11.00
C PHE A 39 0.97 -9.01 10.92
N ILE A 40 2.31 -9.01 11.06
CA ILE A 40 3.10 -10.26 11.04
C ILE A 40 2.82 -11.18 12.22
N GLN A 41 2.18 -10.69 13.29
CA GLN A 41 1.77 -11.49 14.44
C GLN A 41 0.43 -12.20 14.25
N LEU A 42 -0.32 -11.85 13.19
CA LEU A 42 -1.60 -12.47 12.88
C LEU A 42 -1.42 -13.91 12.37
N PRO A 43 -2.47 -14.75 12.46
CA PRO A 43 -2.48 -16.05 11.80
C PRO A 43 -2.16 -15.96 10.29
N ILE A 44 -1.40 -16.94 9.78
CA ILE A 44 -0.86 -16.90 8.40
C ILE A 44 -1.95 -16.86 7.32
N ASP A 45 -3.09 -17.50 7.57
CA ASP A 45 -4.27 -17.48 6.72
C ASP A 45 -4.88 -16.08 6.64
N LEU A 46 -4.91 -15.36 7.76
CA LEU A 46 -5.38 -13.98 7.81
C LEU A 46 -4.41 -13.05 7.09
N GLN A 47 -3.10 -13.22 7.31
CA GLN A 47 -2.06 -12.48 6.59
C GLN A 47 -2.21 -12.65 5.08
N TRP A 48 -2.33 -13.89 4.63
CA TRP A 48 -2.46 -14.22 3.20
C TRP A 48 -3.71 -13.60 2.59
N THR A 49 -4.84 -13.69 3.30
CA THR A 49 -6.11 -13.17 2.79
C THR A 49 -6.07 -11.63 2.68
N ILE A 50 -5.57 -10.93 3.71
CA ILE A 50 -5.45 -9.46 3.68
C ILE A 50 -4.46 -9.01 2.60
N ALA A 51 -3.30 -9.68 2.48
CA ALA A 51 -2.32 -9.36 1.45
C ALA A 51 -2.87 -9.56 0.04
N SER A 52 -3.56 -10.67 -0.20
CA SER A 52 -4.21 -10.97 -1.47
C SER A 52 -5.28 -9.93 -1.84
N GLU A 53 -6.14 -9.55 -0.89
CA GLU A 53 -7.17 -8.53 -1.12
C GLU A 53 -6.56 -7.15 -1.39
N ALA A 54 -5.56 -6.73 -0.61
CA ALA A 54 -4.89 -5.44 -0.79
C ALA A 54 -4.24 -5.34 -2.17
N ARG A 55 -3.56 -6.41 -2.63
CA ARG A 55 -2.97 -6.48 -3.96
C ARG A 55 -4.03 -6.44 -5.06
N ARG A 56 -5.15 -7.15 -4.88
CA ARG A 56 -6.28 -7.11 -5.84
C ARG A 56 -6.85 -5.69 -5.96
N TYR A 57 -6.99 -4.98 -4.84
CA TYR A 57 -7.46 -3.60 -4.83
C TYR A 57 -6.48 -2.66 -5.53
N ALA A 58 -5.19 -2.75 -5.18
CA ALA A 58 -4.14 -1.95 -5.79
C ALA A 58 -4.08 -2.15 -7.31
N LYS A 59 -4.10 -3.41 -7.77
CA LYS A 59 -4.15 -3.75 -9.20
C LYS A 59 -5.39 -3.19 -9.90
N ALA A 60 -6.57 -3.32 -9.30
CA ALA A 60 -7.81 -2.78 -9.88
C ALA A 60 -7.83 -1.24 -9.96
N MET A 61 -7.10 -0.56 -9.07
CA MET A 61 -6.98 0.90 -9.04
C MET A 61 -5.76 1.43 -9.81
N ASN A 62 -4.96 0.53 -10.41
CA ASN A 62 -3.65 0.84 -10.99
C ASN A 62 -2.75 1.64 -10.02
N ALA A 63 -2.73 1.21 -8.77
CA ALA A 63 -2.04 1.88 -7.66
C ALA A 63 -0.82 1.09 -7.20
N THR A 64 0.26 1.81 -6.87
CA THR A 64 1.39 1.22 -6.15
C THR A 64 0.98 0.94 -4.71
N LEU A 65 1.26 -0.27 -4.23
CA LEU A 65 0.99 -0.75 -2.88
C LEU A 65 2.28 -0.81 -2.06
N PHE A 66 2.25 -0.25 -0.85
CA PHE A 66 3.30 -0.39 0.15
C PHE A 66 2.73 -0.94 1.44
N PHE A 67 3.38 -1.95 2.02
CA PHE A 67 3.21 -2.30 3.42
C PHE A 67 4.24 -1.56 4.25
N SER A 68 3.81 -0.99 5.37
CA SER A 68 4.60 -0.07 6.17
C SER A 68 4.34 -0.21 7.66
N SER A 69 5.33 0.19 8.45
CA SER A 69 5.23 0.33 9.90
C SER A 69 5.91 1.62 10.32
N ALA A 70 5.23 2.41 11.15
CA ALA A 70 5.81 3.61 11.74
C ALA A 70 6.83 3.26 12.83
N THR A 71 6.53 2.23 13.65
CA THR A 71 7.34 1.78 14.79
C THR A 71 8.78 1.48 14.39
N TYR A 72 8.95 0.80 13.25
CA TYR A 72 10.26 0.36 12.75
C TYR A 72 10.67 1.06 11.45
N ASN A 73 9.95 2.12 11.06
CA ASN A 73 10.20 2.87 9.82
C ASN A 73 10.25 1.98 8.56
N ILE A 74 9.46 0.90 8.54
CA ILE A 74 9.41 -0.05 7.43
C ILE A 74 8.75 0.63 6.24
N ASN A 75 9.49 0.74 5.14
CA ASN A 75 9.08 1.35 3.87
C ASN A 75 8.59 2.82 3.93
N VAL A 76 8.48 3.46 5.09
CA VAL A 76 8.03 4.86 5.22
C VAL A 76 8.93 5.81 4.42
N ASN A 77 10.24 5.72 4.60
CA ASN A 77 11.20 6.50 3.80
C ASN A 77 11.11 6.20 2.30
N LYS A 78 10.85 4.95 1.91
CA LYS A 78 10.69 4.56 0.50
C LYS A 78 9.42 5.17 -0.10
N ILE A 79 8.32 5.21 0.66
CA ILE A 79 7.06 5.85 0.24
C ILE A 79 7.28 7.33 -0.07
N PHE A 80 7.93 8.09 0.83
CA PHE A 80 8.19 9.51 0.57
C PHE A 80 9.12 9.74 -0.61
N LYS A 81 10.16 8.91 -0.76
CA LYS A 81 11.04 8.93 -1.94
C LYS A 81 10.26 8.64 -3.22
N PHE A 82 9.35 7.67 -3.21
CA PHE A 82 8.49 7.34 -4.35
C PHE A 82 7.63 8.51 -4.75
N ILE A 83 6.90 9.08 -3.80
CA ILE A 83 5.97 10.18 -4.05
C ILE A 83 6.73 11.38 -4.60
N THR A 84 7.86 11.74 -3.96
CA THR A 84 8.71 12.85 -4.43
C THR A 84 9.22 12.58 -5.84
N ALA A 85 9.76 11.39 -6.12
CA ALA A 85 10.27 11.06 -7.44
C ALA A 85 9.16 11.10 -8.52
N LYS A 86 7.95 10.61 -8.20
CA LYS A 86 6.81 10.65 -9.13
C LYS A 86 6.28 12.06 -9.36
N LEU A 87 6.28 12.93 -8.34
CA LEU A 87 5.81 14.31 -8.46
C LEU A 87 6.76 15.19 -9.27
N PHE A 88 8.07 14.96 -9.15
CA PHE A 88 9.10 15.76 -9.81
C PHE A 88 9.74 15.08 -11.04
N ASP A 89 9.16 13.96 -11.49
CA ASP A 89 9.64 13.16 -12.62
C ASP A 89 11.14 12.80 -12.51
N LEU A 90 11.57 12.39 -11.30
CA LEU A 90 12.95 12.03 -11.03
C LEU A 90 13.20 10.56 -11.34
N PRO A 91 14.40 10.20 -11.85
CA PRO A 91 14.78 8.82 -12.06
C PRO A 91 14.90 8.10 -10.72
N TRP A 92 14.00 7.15 -10.45
CA TRP A 92 14.09 6.28 -9.28
C TRP A 92 13.59 4.87 -9.60
N THR A 93 14.45 3.88 -9.34
CA THR A 93 14.11 2.47 -9.50
C THR A 93 13.58 1.92 -8.18
N LEU A 94 12.29 1.62 -8.15
CA LEU A 94 11.65 0.94 -7.03
C LEU A 94 11.74 -0.58 -7.24
N GLU A 95 12.24 -1.28 -6.23
CA GLU A 95 12.28 -2.75 -6.23
C GLU A 95 10.97 -3.32 -5.70
N ARG A 96 10.42 -4.29 -6.44
CA ARG A 96 9.20 -5.01 -6.07
C ARG A 96 9.53 -6.06 -5.02
N ASN A 97 8.69 -6.18 -3.99
CA ASN A 97 8.77 -7.26 -3.00
C ASN A 97 7.39 -7.92 -2.84
N LEU A 98 7.29 -9.20 -3.20
CA LEU A 98 6.06 -9.99 -3.10
C LEU A 98 6.19 -11.17 -2.14
N THR A 99 7.31 -11.27 -1.41
CA THR A 99 7.55 -12.37 -0.48
C THR A 99 6.52 -12.31 0.65
N VAL A 100 5.82 -13.41 0.88
CA VAL A 100 4.83 -13.52 1.95
C VAL A 100 5.55 -13.47 3.29
N GLY A 101 5.06 -12.66 4.23
CA GLY A 101 5.71 -12.41 5.52
C GLY A 101 6.76 -11.29 5.48
N GLU A 102 7.11 -10.78 4.30
CA GLU A 102 7.92 -9.57 4.14
C GLU A 102 7.03 -8.35 3.82
N PRO A 103 7.53 -7.12 4.06
CA PRO A 103 6.77 -5.92 3.77
C PRO A 103 6.64 -5.69 2.26
N ILE A 104 5.46 -6.04 1.74
CA ILE A 104 5.10 -6.00 0.32
C ILE A 104 5.30 -4.60 -0.29
N ILE A 105 5.87 -4.60 -1.49
CA ILE A 105 5.88 -3.48 -2.43
C ILE A 105 5.41 -4.02 -3.78
N ASP A 106 4.27 -3.54 -4.28
CA ASP A 106 3.65 -4.01 -5.53
C ASP A 106 3.25 -2.82 -6.42
N PHE A 107 3.44 -2.90 -7.73
CA PHE A 107 3.07 -1.88 -8.71
C PHE A 107 2.86 -2.47 -10.11
#